data_AF-A0A7C3CLF7-F1
#
_entry.id   AF-A0A7C3CLF7-F1
#
_cell.length_a   1.000
_cell.length_b   1.000
_cell.length_c   1.000
_cell.angle_alpha   90.00
_cell.angle_beta   90.00
_cell.angle_gamma   90.00
#
_symmetry.space_group_name_H-M   'P 1'
#
loop_
_entity.id
_entity.type
_entity.pdbx_description
1 polymer ?
#
loop_
_entity_poly.entity_id
_entity_poly.type
_entity_poly.pdbx_seq_one_letter_code
_entity_poly.pdbx_strand_id
1 'polypeptide(L)'
;MSRYYLKIEHYPLAEDYCVSAEFHYGFDHRVGYFYQVYLPRHNTPLEEKGAWRRELTGAQLLSRIAALNAPVPEAHCAAIALDQPF
;
A
#
# COMPACT_ATOMS: atom_id res chain seq x y z
N MET A 1 -14.33 -1.20 6.20
CA MET A 1 -13.18 -0.95 5.30
C MET A 1 -12.23 -0.03 6.04
N SER A 2 -11.05 -0.50 6.39
CA SER A 2 -9.98 0.34 6.95
C SER A 2 -9.11 0.80 5.79
N ARG A 3 -8.86 2.11 5.66
CA ARG A 3 -7.94 2.68 4.67
C ARG A 3 -7.04 3.70 5.35
N TYR A 4 -5.73 3.48 5.24
CA TYR A 4 -4.68 4.34 5.76
C TYR A 4 -3.89 4.92 4.61
N TYR A 5 -3.28 6.08 4.83
CA TYR A 5 -2.43 6.72 3.84
C TYR A 5 -1.11 7.16 4.49
N LEU A 6 -0.05 7.11 3.70
CA LEU A 6 1.29 7.53 4.08
C LEU A 6 1.92 8.26 2.90
N LYS A 7 2.75 9.26 3.20
CA LYS A 7 3.56 9.92 2.19
C LYS A 7 4.89 9.16 2.05
N ILE A 8 5.26 8.87 0.81
CA ILE A 8 6.57 8.34 0.43
C ILE A 8 7.31 9.48 -0.28
N GLU A 9 8.49 9.84 0.21
CA GLU A 9 9.30 10.92 -0.39
C GLU A 9 10.08 10.43 -1.62
N HIS A 10 10.45 9.14 -1.65
CA HIS A 10 11.30 8.54 -2.68
C HIS A 10 10.62 7.31 -3.29
N TYR A 11 9.57 7.52 -4.07
CA TYR A 11 8.93 6.46 -4.85
C TYR A 11 9.66 6.27 -6.20
N PRO A 12 10.22 5.08 -6.49
CA PRO A 12 10.92 4.82 -7.74
C PRO A 12 9.91 4.70 -8.88
N LEU A 13 9.90 5.66 -9.80
CA LEU A 13 9.02 5.66 -10.98
C LEU A 13 9.73 5.11 -12.23
N ALA A 14 11.03 5.39 -12.37
CA ALA A 14 11.90 4.90 -13.44
C ALA A 14 13.33 4.68 -12.87
N GLU A 15 14.21 4.03 -13.64
CA GLU A 15 15.56 3.61 -13.20
C GLU A 15 16.38 4.73 -12.53
N ASP A 16 16.17 5.99 -12.92
CA ASP A 16 16.90 7.16 -12.37
C ASP A 16 16.00 8.26 -11.79
N TYR A 17 14.68 8.02 -11.62
CA TYR A 17 13.74 9.05 -11.21
C TYR A 17 12.87 8.63 -10.02
N CYS A 18 13.08 9.32 -8.91
CA CYS A 18 12.27 9.22 -7.70
C CYS A 18 11.35 10.43 -7.57
N VAL A 19 10.11 10.17 -7.15
CA VAL A 19 9.09 11.19 -6.91
C VAL A 19 8.46 11.01 -5.55
N SER A 20 7.87 12.07 -5.01
CA SER A 20 6.96 11.90 -3.89
C SER A 20 5.68 11.22 -4.35
N ALA A 21 5.19 10.25 -3.58
CA ALA A 21 3.96 9.52 -3.83
C ALA A 21 3.15 9.35 -2.54
N GLU A 22 1.85 9.09 -2.68
CA GLU A 22 0.94 8.75 -1.60
C GLU A 22 0.65 7.26 -1.66
N PHE A 23 0.99 6.54 -0.60
CA PHE A 23 0.73 5.11 -0.46
C PHE A 23 -0.50 4.92 0.43
N HIS A 24 -1.59 4.45 -0.18
CA HIS A 24 -2.81 4.10 0.51
C HIS A 24 -2.88 2.59 0.63
N TYR A 25 -3.18 2.07 1.81
CA TYR A 25 -3.31 0.63 2.04
C TYR A 25 -4.43 0.37 3.03
N GLY A 26 -4.89 -0.87 3.07
CA GLY A 26 -5.96 -1.22 3.97
C GLY A 26 -6.48 -2.62 3.80
N PHE A 27 -7.58 -2.87 4.48
CA PHE A 27 -8.30 -4.14 4.46
C PHE A 27 -9.80 -3.88 4.29
N ASP A 28 -10.41 -4.64 3.39
CA ASP A 28 -11.84 -4.71 3.24
C ASP A 28 -12.33 -6.16 3.30
N HIS A 29 -13.35 -6.41 4.11
CA HIS A 29 -13.96 -7.72 4.30
C HIS A 29 -14.46 -8.41 3.01
N ARG A 30 -14.74 -7.67 1.92
CA ARG A 30 -15.22 -8.23 0.65
C ARG A 30 -14.09 -8.50 -0.33
N VAL A 31 -13.05 -7.67 -0.36
CA VAL A 31 -11.96 -7.76 -1.35
C VAL A 31 -10.61 -8.18 -0.76
N GLY A 32 -10.45 -8.21 0.56
CA GLY A 32 -9.21 -8.52 1.27
C GLY A 32 -8.32 -7.29 1.46
N TYR A 33 -7.01 -7.52 1.50
CA TYR A 33 -6.04 -6.42 1.50
C TYR A 33 -6.05 -5.68 0.18
N PHE A 34 -5.73 -4.39 0.25
CA PHE A 34 -5.51 -3.58 -0.94
C PHE A 34 -4.43 -2.54 -0.68
N TYR A 35 -3.80 -2.07 -1.76
CA TYR A 35 -3.05 -0.83 -1.75
C TYR A 35 -3.15 -0.10 -3.09
N GLN A 36 -2.95 1.21 -3.03
CA GLN A 36 -2.95 2.12 -4.14
C GLN A 36 -1.82 3.14 -3.96
N VAL A 37 -1.07 3.40 -5.02
CA VAL A 37 -0.04 4.45 -5.06
C VAL A 37 -0.53 5.58 -5.95
N TYR A 38 -0.51 6.81 -5.45
CA TYR A 38 -0.85 8.01 -6.22
C TYR A 38 0.35 8.94 -6.31
N LEU A 39 0.44 9.69 -7.41
CA LEU A 39 1.24 10.91 -7.42
C LEU A 39 0.44 12.04 -6.77
N PRO A 40 1.10 12.95 -6.02
CA PRO A 40 0.44 14.14 -5.51
C PRO A 40 -0.27 14.87 -6.65
N ARG A 41 -1.56 15.19 -6.45
CA ARG A 41 -2.44 15.88 -7.43
C ARG A 41 -2.90 15.02 -8.62
N HIS A 42 -2.59 13.73 -8.65
CA HIS A 42 -3.17 12.80 -9.63
C HIS A 42 -4.30 11.98 -9.00
N ASN A 43 -5.46 11.96 -9.65
CA ASN A 43 -6.61 11.15 -9.20
C ASN A 43 -6.54 9.69 -9.67
N THR A 44 -5.62 9.36 -10.57
CA THR A 44 -5.43 8.01 -11.08
C THR A 44 -4.27 7.35 -10.34
N PRO A 45 -4.46 6.14 -9.77
CA PRO A 45 -3.37 5.43 -9.12
C PRO A 45 -2.33 5.01 -10.18
N LEU A 46 -1.05 5.21 -9.87
CA LEU A 46 0.06 4.64 -10.63
C LEU A 46 0.08 3.12 -10.50
N GLU A 47 -0.27 2.64 -9.32
CA GLU A 47 -0.29 1.23 -8.98
C GLU A 47 -1.51 0.96 -8.11
N GLU A 48 -2.27 -0.09 -8.45
CA GLU A 48 -3.42 -0.53 -7.68
C GLU A 48 -3.43 -2.05 -7.61
N LYS A 49 -3.53 -2.59 -6.39
CA LYS A 49 -3.78 -4.02 -6.16
C LYS A 49 -4.85 -4.23 -5.10
N GLY A 50 -5.57 -5.34 -5.25
CA GLY A 50 -6.60 -5.77 -4.28
C GLY A 50 -7.97 -5.12 -4.45
N ALA A 51 -8.12 -4.07 -5.28
CA ALA A 51 -9.39 -3.35 -5.39
C ALA A 51 -10.52 -4.14 -6.08
N TRP A 52 -10.25 -5.18 -6.87
CA TRP A 52 -11.29 -5.90 -7.62
C TRP A 52 -11.08 -7.41 -7.77
N ARG A 53 -9.88 -7.94 -7.49
CA ARG A 53 -9.51 -9.33 -7.83
C ARG A 53 -9.20 -10.28 -6.66
N ARG A 54 -9.35 -9.87 -5.38
CA ARG A 54 -9.14 -10.74 -4.20
C ARG A 54 -7.77 -11.44 -4.10
N GLU A 55 -6.75 -10.96 -4.80
CA GLU A 55 -5.47 -11.67 -4.93
C GLU A 55 -4.36 -11.17 -4.00
N LEU A 56 -4.55 -10.05 -3.29
CA LEU A 56 -3.49 -9.49 -2.46
C LEU A 56 -3.50 -10.12 -1.06
N THR A 57 -2.48 -10.93 -0.75
CA THR A 57 -2.28 -11.48 0.58
C THR A 57 -1.58 -10.49 1.51
N GLY A 58 -1.70 -10.66 2.82
CA GLY A 58 -0.97 -9.85 3.80
C GLY A 58 0.54 -9.88 3.57
N ALA A 59 1.09 -11.05 3.23
CA ALA A 59 2.50 -11.21 2.89
C ALA A 59 2.94 -10.40 1.65
N GLN A 60 2.10 -10.34 0.61
CA GLN A 60 2.38 -9.52 -0.58
C GLN A 60 2.30 -8.03 -0.27
N LEU A 61 1.35 -7.61 0.57
CA LEU A 61 1.27 -6.24 1.04
C LEU A 61 2.52 -5.85 1.85
N LEU A 62 2.95 -6.69 2.79
CA LEU A 62 4.17 -6.48 3.57
C LEU A 62 5.43 -6.42 2.70
N SER A 63 5.53 -7.30 1.71
CA SER A 63 6.63 -7.28 0.74
C SER A 63 6.67 -5.96 -0.02
N ARG A 64 5.51 -5.42 -0.42
CA ARG A 64 5.44 -4.12 -1.09
C ARG A 64 5.81 -2.97 -0.16
N ILE A 65 5.33 -2.98 1.08
CA ILE A 65 5.69 -1.99 2.11
C ILE A 65 7.20 -1.96 2.32
N ALA A 66 7.83 -3.14 2.45
CA ALA A 66 9.27 -3.27 2.59
C ALA A 66 10.03 -2.76 1.35
N ALA A 67 9.57 -3.12 0.15
CA ALA A 67 10.19 -2.67 -1.11
C ALA A 67 10.12 -1.14 -1.30
N LEU A 68 9.07 -0.50 -0.77
CA LEU A 68 8.91 0.95 -0.81
C LEU A 68 9.57 1.68 0.34
N ASN A 69 10.13 0.95 1.32
CA ASN A 69 10.58 1.49 2.59
C ASN A 69 9.53 2.44 3.22
N ALA A 70 8.25 2.07 3.08
CA ALA A 70 7.14 2.90 3.50
C ALA A 70 7.06 2.92 5.04
N PRO A 71 6.88 4.10 5.68
CA PRO A 71 6.90 4.23 7.14
C PRO A 71 5.56 3.77 7.75
N VAL A 72 5.19 2.52 7.53
CA VAL A 72 3.98 1.91 8.08
C VAL A 72 4.19 1.65 9.57
N PRO A 73 3.23 2.02 10.45
CA PRO A 73 3.33 1.72 11.88
C PRO A 73 3.52 0.21 12.12
N GLU A 74 4.41 -0.13 13.06
CA GLU A 74 4.72 -1.53 13.38
C GLU A 74 3.46 -2.34 13.76
N ALA A 75 2.53 -1.73 14.48
CA ALA A 75 1.25 -2.34 14.83
C ALA A 75 0.43 -2.76 13.60
N HIS A 76 0.46 -1.98 12.52
CA HIS A 76 -0.22 -2.33 11.28
C HIS A 76 0.51 -3.47 10.58
N CYS A 77 1.84 -3.44 10.51
CA CYS A 77 2.63 -4.53 9.96
C CYS A 77 2.37 -5.86 10.71
N ALA A 78 2.31 -5.82 12.03
CA ALA A 78 2.00 -6.98 12.87
C ALA A 78 0.57 -7.50 12.62
N ALA A 79 -0.41 -6.60 12.53
CA ALA A 79 -1.79 -6.98 12.24
C ALA A 79 -1.93 -7.61 10.84
N ILE A 80 -1.28 -7.04 9.81
CA ILE A 80 -1.22 -7.62 8.46
C ILE A 80 -0.58 -9.02 8.50
N ALA A 81 0.52 -9.19 9.24
CA ALA A 81 1.22 -10.46 9.36
C ALA A 81 0.38 -11.55 10.03
N LEU A 82 -0.52 -11.17 10.93
CA LEU A 82 -1.43 -12.07 11.65
C LEU A 82 -2.80 -12.23 10.97
N ASP A 83 -3.00 -11.63 9.79
CA ASP A 83 -4.29 -11.56 9.12
C ASP A 83 -5.43 -10.97 9.98
N GLN A 84 -5.08 -9.96 10.78
CA GLN A 84 -6.00 -9.28 11.68
C GLN A 84 -6.36 -7.87 11.17
N PRO A 85 -7.56 -7.37 11.48
CA PRO A 85 -7.92 -6.00 11.20
C PRO A 85 -7.12 -5.02 12.06
N PHE A 86 -6.79 -3.87 11.48
CA PHE A 86 -6.13 -2.72 12.12
C PHE A 86 -6.75 -1.42 11.62
#